data_AF-A0A821KQ07-F1
#
_entry.id   AF-A0A821KQ07-F1
#
_cell.length_a   1.000
_cell.length_b   1.000
_cell.length_c   1.000
_cell.angle_alpha   90.00
_cell.angle_beta   90.00
_cell.angle_gamma   90.00
#
_symmetry.space_group_name_H-M   'P 1'
#
loop_
_entity.id
_entity.type
_entity.pdbx_description
1 polymer ?
#
loop_
_entity_poly.entity_id
_entity_poly.type
_entity_poly.pdbx_seq_one_letter_code
_entity_poly.pdbx_strand_id
1 'polypeptide(L)'
;LYQWWVDFWIIIGLKCPNISIDHIPQLIDAVIDRKRIELLTMLSTLYDKRPEPYHERLDHLIHTLFDCNGEYLGSLSVLFATIVKAHPELITSEHIDLLFTSIKNHTGLFDQTNLIFHALGYVANAQPHLFDKYQEELLQFVIEKHSLTAFGCLQQCLVASAIIKGEKIADEHLNLLINLINKTKDISADLKPQVFHTFQLIEVKYKEILASKRNDLIAFESDPFCQAVINYIDGNKLSEENQAAVNRTLDEVAQ
;
A
#
# COMPACT_ATOMS: atom_id res chain seq x y z
N LEU A 1 19.87 -0.53 23.58
CA LEU A 1 18.93 0.37 22.89
C LEU A 1 19.54 1.76 22.69
N TYR A 2 19.88 2.48 23.77
CA TYR A 2 20.79 3.64 23.70
C TYR A 2 22.17 3.10 23.38
N GLN A 3 22.54 2.03 24.09
CA GLN A 3 23.70 1.21 23.82
C GLN A 3 23.80 0.84 22.34
N TRP A 4 22.95 0.01 21.75
CA TRP A 4 23.15 -0.45 20.36
C TRP A 4 23.31 0.61 19.24
N TRP A 5 22.57 1.72 19.25
CA TRP A 5 22.73 2.81 18.26
C TRP A 5 23.95 3.68 18.57
N VAL A 6 24.24 3.89 19.86
CA VAL A 6 25.49 4.51 20.30
C VAL A 6 26.67 3.58 20.05
N ASP A 7 26.53 2.27 20.13
CA ASP A 7 27.56 1.25 19.88
C ASP A 7 27.84 1.13 18.38
N PHE A 8 26.82 1.24 17.52
CA PHE A 8 26.98 1.33 16.05
C PHE A 8 27.78 2.58 15.63
N TRP A 9 27.43 3.75 16.19
CA TRP A 9 28.16 5.01 15.95
C TRP A 9 29.52 5.09 16.69
N ILE A 10 29.67 4.46 17.86
CA ILE A 10 30.93 4.36 18.62
C ILE A 10 31.91 3.41 17.94
N ILE A 11 31.48 2.28 17.37
CA ILE A 11 32.37 1.34 16.66
C ILE A 11 32.89 1.97 15.36
N ILE A 12 32.05 2.72 14.63
CA ILE A 12 32.47 3.46 13.43
C ILE A 12 33.32 4.69 13.80
N GLY A 13 32.96 5.42 14.85
CA GLY A 13 33.66 6.64 15.31
C GLY A 13 34.97 6.43 16.10
N LEU A 14 35.13 5.35 16.87
CA LEU A 14 36.34 5.09 17.68
C LEU A 14 37.46 4.36 16.93
N LYS A 15 37.15 3.58 15.88
CA LYS A 15 38.19 2.83 15.14
C LYS A 15 38.68 3.54 13.89
N CYS A 16 37.88 4.43 13.31
CA CYS A 16 38.22 5.07 12.05
C CYS A 16 37.75 6.55 12.05
N PRO A 17 38.41 7.42 12.82
CA PRO A 17 37.98 8.81 13.02
C PRO A 17 38.01 9.71 11.77
N ASN A 18 38.40 9.17 10.60
CA ASN A 18 38.59 9.93 9.36
C ASN A 18 37.78 9.37 8.18
N ILE A 19 36.75 8.55 8.43
CA ILE A 19 35.91 8.04 7.35
C ILE A 19 34.92 9.13 6.91
N SER A 20 35.13 9.66 5.71
CA SER A 20 34.17 10.54 5.01
C SER A 20 32.83 9.83 4.83
N ILE A 21 31.73 10.59 4.87
CA ILE A 21 30.35 10.14 4.56
C ILE A 21 30.31 9.34 3.24
N ASP A 22 31.20 9.65 2.30
CA ASP A 22 31.36 8.98 1.00
C ASP A 22 31.70 7.47 1.08
N HIS A 23 32.07 6.94 2.25
CA HIS A 23 32.41 5.52 2.45
C HIS A 23 31.32 4.71 3.19
N ILE A 24 30.26 5.36 3.63
CA ILE A 24 29.07 4.73 4.25
C ILE A 24 28.44 3.66 3.35
N PRO A 25 28.28 3.85 2.01
CA PRO A 25 27.83 2.79 1.09
C PRO A 25 28.61 1.47 1.19
N GLN A 26 29.94 1.55 1.23
CA GLN A 26 30.82 0.37 1.22
C GLN A 26 30.73 -0.42 2.54
N LEU A 27 30.42 0.25 3.64
CA LEU A 27 30.16 -0.35 4.95
C LEU A 27 28.77 -0.98 5.05
N ILE A 28 27.78 -0.38 4.39
CA ILE A 28 26.44 -0.94 4.24
C ILE A 28 26.51 -2.22 3.38
N ASP A 29 27.22 -2.20 2.25
CA ASP A 29 27.43 -3.37 1.38
C ASP A 29 28.16 -4.52 2.11
N ALA A 30 29.18 -4.23 2.92
CA ALA A 30 29.89 -5.24 3.70
C ALA A 30 29.05 -5.92 4.81
N VAL A 31 27.99 -5.26 5.29
CA VAL A 31 27.08 -5.78 6.32
C VAL A 31 25.84 -6.46 5.69
N ILE A 32 25.44 -6.02 4.50
CA ILE A 32 24.32 -6.56 3.71
C ILE A 32 24.51 -8.05 3.35
N ASP A 33 25.75 -8.52 3.14
CA ASP A 33 25.99 -9.88 2.65
C ASP A 33 25.89 -11.00 3.69
N ARG A 34 25.92 -10.69 5.00
CA ARG A 34 25.99 -11.76 6.03
C ARG A 34 24.96 -11.70 7.16
N LYS A 35 24.29 -10.57 7.39
CA LYS A 35 23.40 -10.39 8.56
C LYS A 35 22.16 -9.53 8.31
N ARG A 36 21.81 -9.26 7.05
CA ARG A 36 20.73 -8.33 6.66
C ARG A 36 19.41 -8.57 7.42
N ILE A 37 18.96 -9.81 7.56
CA ILE A 37 17.68 -10.13 8.21
C ILE A 37 17.76 -9.95 9.73
N GLU A 38 18.82 -10.41 10.39
CA GLU A 38 19.02 -10.23 11.84
C GLU A 38 19.17 -8.74 12.19
N LEU A 39 19.92 -7.99 11.38
CA LEU A 39 20.14 -6.56 11.57
C LEU A 39 18.84 -5.77 11.40
N LEU A 40 18.06 -6.04 10.34
CA LEU A 40 16.77 -5.36 10.11
C LEU A 40 15.73 -5.72 11.18
N THR A 41 15.68 -6.98 11.61
CA THR A 41 14.78 -7.45 12.68
C THR A 41 15.14 -6.81 14.01
N MET A 42 16.43 -6.72 14.32
CA MET A 42 16.87 -6.10 15.56
C MET A 42 16.79 -4.56 15.47
N LEU A 43 17.04 -3.91 14.33
CA LEU A 43 16.78 -2.47 14.17
C LEU A 43 15.29 -2.13 14.34
N SER A 44 14.39 -2.96 13.81
CA SER A 44 12.93 -2.82 14.01
C SER A 44 12.53 -2.92 15.49
N THR A 45 12.98 -3.97 16.20
CA THR A 45 12.69 -4.15 17.65
C THR A 45 13.40 -3.14 18.55
N LEU A 46 14.46 -2.51 18.06
CA LEU A 46 15.14 -1.41 18.74
C LEU A 46 14.44 -0.06 18.52
N TYR A 47 13.58 0.04 17.51
CA TYR A 47 12.88 1.27 17.16
C TYR A 47 11.70 1.55 18.12
N ASP A 48 11.02 0.50 18.58
CA ASP A 48 9.90 0.54 19.54
C ASP A 48 10.16 1.27 20.86
N LYS A 49 11.42 1.40 21.30
CA LYS A 49 11.71 1.65 22.72
C LYS A 49 12.06 3.11 23.08
N ARG A 50 11.86 4.11 22.19
CA ARG A 50 12.38 5.48 22.40
C ARG A 50 11.55 6.59 21.74
N PRO A 51 10.99 7.54 22.51
CA PRO A 51 10.13 8.58 21.96
C PRO A 51 10.87 9.74 21.27
N GLU A 52 12.15 10.02 21.56
CA GLU A 52 12.92 11.06 20.85
C GLU A 52 14.39 10.64 20.68
N PRO A 53 15.03 10.88 19.52
CA PRO A 53 14.56 11.59 18.33
C PRO A 53 14.10 10.60 17.26
N TYR A 54 12.83 10.19 17.30
CA TYR A 54 12.28 9.22 16.35
C TYR A 54 11.93 9.88 15.01
N HIS A 55 11.15 10.96 15.07
CA HIS A 55 10.70 11.70 13.89
C HIS A 55 11.89 12.29 13.12
N GLU A 56 12.78 13.05 13.76
CA GLU A 56 13.97 13.61 13.08
C GLU A 56 14.82 12.56 12.33
N ARG A 57 14.89 11.32 12.83
CA ARG A 57 15.61 10.23 12.16
C ARG A 57 14.83 9.62 11.00
N LEU A 58 13.51 9.55 11.12
CA LEU A 58 12.63 9.15 10.03
C LEU A 58 12.63 10.21 8.92
N ASP A 59 12.57 11.48 9.28
CA ASP A 59 12.68 12.61 8.35
C ASP A 59 14.01 12.52 7.60
N HIS A 60 15.12 12.35 8.32
CA HIS A 60 16.44 12.20 7.72
C HIS A 60 16.52 10.98 6.80
N LEU A 61 15.94 9.84 7.20
CA LEU A 61 15.87 8.65 6.34
C LEU A 61 15.09 8.94 5.05
N ILE A 62 13.93 9.59 5.15
CA ILE A 62 13.08 9.90 3.99
C ILE A 62 13.77 10.87 3.03
N HIS A 63 14.44 11.90 3.55
CA HIS A 63 15.27 12.78 2.73
C HIS A 63 16.40 12.01 2.03
N THR A 64 17.11 11.16 2.77
CA THR A 64 18.24 10.39 2.24
C THR A 64 17.81 9.32 1.20
N LEU A 65 16.56 8.84 1.23
CA LEU A 65 16.05 7.85 0.26
C LEU A 65 16.24 8.30 -1.19
N PHE A 66 16.03 9.60 -1.44
CA PHE A 66 16.04 10.17 -2.79
C PHE A 66 17.17 11.18 -3.02
N ASP A 67 17.99 11.45 -2.00
CA ASP A 67 19.25 12.18 -2.15
C ASP A 67 20.25 11.38 -2.99
N CYS A 68 21.27 12.07 -3.53
CA CYS A 68 22.32 11.48 -4.36
C CYS A 68 21.81 10.68 -5.58
N ASN A 69 20.80 11.19 -6.29
CA ASN A 69 20.18 10.55 -7.46
C ASN A 69 19.60 9.14 -7.18
N GLY A 70 19.28 8.82 -5.91
CA GLY A 70 18.75 7.51 -5.52
C GLY A 70 19.79 6.40 -5.42
N GLU A 71 21.08 6.74 -5.32
CA GLU A 71 22.19 5.78 -5.10
C GLU A 71 21.90 4.78 -3.96
N TYR A 72 21.22 5.26 -2.91
CA TYR A 72 20.91 4.46 -1.71
C TYR A 72 19.49 3.92 -1.66
N LEU A 73 18.67 4.19 -2.68
CA LEU A 73 17.23 3.91 -2.66
C LEU A 73 16.96 2.41 -2.42
N GLY A 74 17.74 1.51 -3.00
CA GLY A 74 17.59 0.06 -2.80
C GLY A 74 17.83 -0.41 -1.35
N SER A 75 18.87 0.11 -0.68
CA SER A 75 19.24 -0.31 0.67
C SER A 75 18.36 0.36 1.73
N LEU A 76 18.08 1.65 1.55
CA LEU A 76 17.28 2.44 2.49
C LEU A 76 15.78 2.17 2.35
N SER A 77 15.27 1.83 1.16
CA SER A 77 13.85 1.46 0.98
C SER A 77 13.46 0.23 1.78
N VAL A 78 14.37 -0.71 2.00
CA VAL A 78 14.11 -1.90 2.84
C VAL A 78 14.02 -1.53 4.32
N LEU A 79 14.88 -0.63 4.79
CA LEU A 79 14.80 -0.11 6.16
C LEU A 79 13.50 0.67 6.36
N PHE A 80 13.18 1.56 5.42
CA PHE A 80 11.91 2.31 5.40
C PHE A 80 10.71 1.37 5.41
N ALA A 81 10.66 0.37 4.53
CA ALA A 81 9.58 -0.61 4.47
C ALA A 81 9.44 -1.40 5.78
N THR A 82 10.55 -1.72 6.45
CA THR A 82 10.54 -2.42 7.74
C THR A 82 9.94 -1.53 8.83
N ILE A 83 10.37 -0.27 8.90
CA ILE A 83 9.85 0.72 9.85
C ILE A 83 8.35 0.92 9.64
N VAL A 84 7.96 1.21 8.41
CA VAL A 84 6.58 1.55 8.05
C VAL A 84 5.63 0.36 8.23
N LYS A 85 6.11 -0.87 8.03
CA LYS A 85 5.33 -2.06 8.31
C LYS A 85 5.05 -2.24 9.81
N ALA A 86 6.02 -1.90 10.66
CA ALA A 86 5.89 -2.02 12.11
C ALA A 86 5.12 -0.85 12.73
N HIS A 87 5.35 0.36 12.22
CA HIS A 87 4.82 1.62 12.75
C HIS A 87 4.28 2.54 11.65
N PRO A 88 3.22 2.14 10.94
CA PRO A 88 2.64 2.99 9.92
C PRO A 88 2.08 4.31 10.48
N GLU A 89 1.74 4.37 11.77
CA GLU A 89 1.23 5.55 12.49
C GLU A 89 2.24 6.69 12.65
N LEU A 90 3.53 6.41 12.47
CA LEU A 90 4.60 7.40 12.65
C LEU A 90 4.87 8.21 11.37
N ILE A 91 4.23 7.83 10.27
CA ILE A 91 4.26 8.57 9.00
C ILE A 91 3.22 9.70 9.05
N THR A 92 3.66 10.90 8.71
CA THR A 92 2.85 12.13 8.72
C THR A 92 2.47 12.51 7.28
N SER A 93 1.58 13.50 7.13
CA SER A 93 1.27 14.06 5.81
C SER A 93 2.49 14.66 5.12
N GLU A 94 3.37 15.33 5.86
CA GLU A 94 4.60 15.93 5.30
C GLU A 94 5.55 14.87 4.72
N HIS A 95 5.62 13.70 5.36
CA HIS A 95 6.37 12.55 4.83
C HIS A 95 5.79 12.02 3.54
N ILE A 96 4.46 11.87 3.46
CA ILE A 96 3.80 11.43 2.23
C ILE A 96 4.06 12.45 1.12
N ASP A 97 3.92 13.75 1.40
CA ASP A 97 4.16 14.82 0.42
C ASP A 97 5.59 14.79 -0.13
N LEU A 98 6.57 14.62 0.75
CA LEU A 98 7.98 14.51 0.39
C LEU A 98 8.25 13.26 -0.45
N LEU A 99 7.68 12.11 -0.08
CA LEU A 99 7.85 10.85 -0.81
C LEU A 99 7.25 10.93 -2.21
N PHE A 100 6.01 11.41 -2.37
CA PHE A 100 5.38 11.56 -3.69
C PHE A 100 6.14 12.57 -4.56
N THR A 101 6.54 13.70 -4.00
CA THR A 101 7.36 14.70 -4.71
C THR A 101 8.69 14.09 -5.17
N SER A 102 9.33 13.30 -4.31
CA SER A 102 10.61 12.67 -4.61
C SER A 102 10.47 11.57 -5.68
N ILE A 103 9.44 10.71 -5.58
CA ILE A 103 9.15 9.68 -6.58
C ILE A 103 8.88 10.31 -7.94
N LYS A 104 8.10 11.41 -8.00
CA LYS A 104 7.78 12.11 -9.24
C LYS A 104 9.01 12.70 -9.92
N ASN A 105 9.94 13.23 -9.12
CA ASN A 105 11.17 13.84 -9.61
C ASN A 105 12.31 12.84 -9.81
N HIS A 106 12.14 11.58 -9.40
CA HIS A 106 13.18 10.56 -9.51
C HIS A 106 13.36 10.12 -10.97
N THR A 107 14.55 10.35 -11.51
CA THR A 107 14.93 9.95 -12.88
C THR A 107 15.63 8.60 -12.96
N GLY A 108 15.80 7.90 -11.83
CA GLY A 108 16.47 6.60 -11.76
C GLY A 108 15.61 5.42 -12.20
N LEU A 109 16.08 4.21 -11.93
CA LEU A 109 15.41 2.98 -12.38
C LEU A 109 14.06 2.79 -11.66
N PHE A 110 13.02 2.56 -12.45
CA PHE A 110 11.64 2.40 -12.00
C PHE A 110 11.45 1.30 -10.93
N ASP A 111 12.30 0.26 -10.94
CA ASP A 111 12.22 -0.85 -9.98
C ASP A 111 12.49 -0.44 -8.53
N GLN A 112 13.18 0.68 -8.29
CA GLN A 112 13.56 1.10 -6.96
C GLN A 112 12.41 1.80 -6.21
N THR A 113 11.44 2.39 -6.93
CA THR A 113 10.26 3.03 -6.31
C THR A 113 9.19 2.01 -5.94
N ASN A 114 9.21 0.80 -6.51
CA ASN A 114 8.28 -0.29 -6.19
C ASN A 114 8.30 -0.68 -4.70
N LEU A 115 9.49 -0.69 -4.07
CA LEU A 115 9.63 -0.99 -2.64
C LEU A 115 9.01 0.12 -1.78
N ILE A 116 9.07 1.37 -2.24
CA ILE A 116 8.45 2.50 -1.56
C ILE A 116 6.92 2.40 -1.66
N PHE A 117 6.36 2.11 -2.83
CA PHE A 117 4.91 1.90 -2.95
C PHE A 117 4.42 0.72 -2.11
N HIS A 118 5.18 -0.37 -2.06
CA HIS A 118 4.85 -1.50 -1.19
C HIS A 118 4.86 -1.09 0.30
N ALA A 119 5.85 -0.30 0.73
CA ALA A 119 5.89 0.24 2.08
C ALA A 119 4.70 1.17 2.37
N LEU A 120 4.42 2.10 1.45
CA LEU A 120 3.30 3.04 1.54
C LEU A 120 1.95 2.32 1.63
N GLY A 121 1.82 1.11 1.08
CA GLY A 121 0.63 0.28 1.26
C GLY A 121 0.29 0.00 2.74
N TYR A 122 1.28 -0.19 3.61
CA TYR A 122 1.04 -0.34 5.05
C TYR A 122 0.51 0.95 5.69
N VAL A 123 1.06 2.11 5.27
CA VAL A 123 0.57 3.43 5.72
C VAL A 123 -0.85 3.66 5.20
N ALA A 124 -1.10 3.39 3.93
CA ALA A 124 -2.41 3.58 3.29
C ALA A 124 -3.50 2.75 3.96
N ASN A 125 -3.17 1.54 4.42
CA ASN A 125 -4.09 0.71 5.18
C ASN A 125 -4.39 1.26 6.58
N ALA A 126 -3.37 1.75 7.30
CA ALA A 126 -3.53 2.26 8.67
C ALA A 126 -4.06 3.70 8.74
N GLN A 127 -3.68 4.53 7.79
CA GLN A 127 -3.91 5.98 7.74
C GLN A 127 -4.35 6.41 6.32
N PRO A 128 -5.48 5.90 5.79
CA PRO A 128 -5.89 6.17 4.40
C PRO A 128 -6.13 7.66 4.09
N HIS A 129 -6.48 8.46 5.10
CA HIS A 129 -6.70 9.90 4.95
C HIS A 129 -5.45 10.66 4.47
N LEU A 130 -4.24 10.14 4.73
CA LEU A 130 -3.00 10.74 4.22
C LEU A 130 -2.87 10.65 2.70
N PHE A 131 -3.63 9.76 2.05
CA PHE A 131 -3.57 9.49 0.62
C PHE A 131 -4.73 10.09 -0.18
N ASP A 132 -5.70 10.75 0.48
CA ASP A 132 -6.89 11.30 -0.19
C ASP A 132 -6.54 12.22 -1.38
N LYS A 133 -5.49 13.05 -1.23
CA LYS A 133 -5.03 13.96 -2.30
C LYS A 133 -4.11 13.29 -3.33
N TYR A 134 -3.66 12.06 -3.08
CA TYR A 134 -2.68 11.32 -3.91
C TYR A 134 -3.29 10.18 -4.72
N GLN A 135 -4.60 9.92 -4.60
CA GLN A 135 -5.25 8.83 -5.32
C GLN A 135 -5.10 8.96 -6.85
N GLU A 136 -5.26 10.17 -7.40
CA GLU A 136 -5.10 10.41 -8.84
C GLU A 136 -3.65 10.23 -9.29
N GLU A 137 -2.68 10.63 -8.45
CA GLU A 137 -1.26 10.46 -8.76
C GLU A 137 -0.88 8.97 -8.75
N LEU A 138 -1.34 8.19 -7.77
CA LEU A 138 -1.22 6.73 -7.78
C LEU A 138 -1.85 6.12 -9.02
N LEU A 139 -3.04 6.58 -9.42
CA LEU A 139 -3.73 6.10 -10.62
C LEU A 139 -2.91 6.39 -11.89
N GLN A 140 -2.28 7.56 -11.99
CA GLN A 140 -1.36 7.88 -13.09
C GLN A 140 -0.16 6.93 -13.13
N PHE A 141 0.45 6.61 -11.99
CA PHE A 141 1.52 5.60 -11.95
C PHE A 141 1.05 4.21 -12.40
N VAL A 142 -0.17 3.81 -12.03
CA VAL A 142 -0.77 2.53 -12.46
C VAL A 142 -0.97 2.51 -13.97
N ILE A 143 -1.47 3.60 -14.55
CA ILE A 143 -1.82 3.68 -15.98
C ILE A 143 -0.57 3.90 -16.84
N GLU A 144 0.21 4.94 -16.55
CA GLU A 144 1.32 5.38 -17.41
C GLU A 144 2.58 4.52 -17.26
N LYS A 145 2.77 3.92 -16.08
CA LYS A 145 3.95 3.11 -15.77
C LYS A 145 3.63 1.64 -15.55
N HIS A 146 2.37 1.23 -15.71
CA HIS A 146 1.92 -0.13 -15.44
C HIS A 146 2.33 -0.65 -14.06
N SER A 147 2.37 0.23 -13.05
CA SER A 147 2.87 -0.09 -11.72
C SER A 147 1.89 -0.94 -10.91
N LEU A 148 2.14 -2.24 -10.79
CA LEU A 148 1.36 -3.12 -9.92
C LEU A 148 1.51 -2.78 -8.44
N THR A 149 2.68 -2.30 -8.03
CA THR A 149 2.93 -1.92 -6.63
C THR A 149 2.22 -0.62 -6.25
N ALA A 150 2.15 0.36 -7.15
CA ALA A 150 1.33 1.55 -6.94
C ALA A 150 -0.15 1.17 -6.87
N PHE A 151 -0.62 0.21 -7.68
CA PHE A 151 -1.98 -0.31 -7.55
C PHE A 151 -2.19 -0.99 -6.21
N GLY A 152 -1.24 -1.81 -5.73
CA GLY A 152 -1.29 -2.41 -4.40
C GLY A 152 -1.41 -1.36 -3.30
N CYS A 153 -0.65 -0.26 -3.38
CA CYS A 153 -0.79 0.87 -2.45
C CYS A 153 -2.18 1.52 -2.53
N LEU A 154 -2.67 1.78 -3.75
CA LEU A 154 -3.99 2.35 -3.99
C LEU A 154 -5.09 1.42 -3.43
N GLN A 155 -5.04 0.12 -3.70
CA GLN A 155 -5.98 -0.88 -3.21
C GLN A 155 -6.09 -0.85 -1.68
N GLN A 156 -4.96 -0.80 -0.96
CA GLN A 156 -4.97 -0.68 0.50
C GLN A 156 -5.68 0.60 0.96
N CYS A 157 -5.40 1.73 0.28
CA CYS A 157 -6.08 3.00 0.55
C CYS A 157 -7.59 2.91 0.32
N LEU A 158 -8.03 2.40 -0.85
CA LEU A 158 -9.45 2.33 -1.23
C LEU A 158 -10.24 1.46 -0.25
N VAL A 159 -9.70 0.29 0.11
CA VAL A 159 -10.34 -0.65 1.04
C VAL A 159 -10.44 -0.05 2.43
N ALA A 160 -9.34 0.44 3.00
CA ALA A 160 -9.34 1.03 4.34
C ALA A 160 -10.22 2.29 4.41
N SER A 161 -10.15 3.15 3.40
CA SER A 161 -10.96 4.36 3.30
C SER A 161 -12.46 4.04 3.18
N ALA A 162 -12.84 3.03 2.39
CA ALA A 162 -14.22 2.55 2.32
C ALA A 162 -14.73 2.07 3.68
N ILE A 163 -13.95 1.26 4.41
CA ILE A 163 -14.31 0.75 5.74
C ILE A 163 -14.52 1.91 6.75
N ILE A 164 -13.65 2.91 6.72
CA ILE A 164 -13.68 4.03 7.67
C ILE A 164 -14.78 5.04 7.34
N LYS A 165 -14.92 5.41 6.06
CA LYS A 165 -15.75 6.54 5.63
C LYS A 165 -17.15 6.14 5.14
N GLY A 166 -17.42 4.84 5.04
CA GLY A 166 -18.77 4.35 4.80
C GLY A 166 -19.15 4.19 3.33
N GLU A 167 -20.45 4.00 3.15
CA GLU A 167 -21.07 3.56 1.89
C GLU A 167 -20.77 4.49 0.71
N LYS A 168 -20.94 5.80 0.89
CA LYS A 168 -20.70 6.80 -0.17
C LYS A 168 -19.30 6.70 -0.77
N ILE A 169 -18.29 6.57 0.09
CA ILE A 169 -16.89 6.48 -0.34
C ILE A 169 -16.61 5.12 -1.00
N ALA A 170 -17.22 4.04 -0.51
CA ALA A 170 -17.16 2.75 -1.18
C ALA A 170 -17.71 2.85 -2.62
N ASP A 171 -18.86 3.50 -2.83
CA ASP A 171 -19.43 3.71 -4.17
C ASP A 171 -18.49 4.49 -5.09
N GLU A 172 -17.93 5.60 -4.60
CA GLU A 172 -16.94 6.41 -5.33
C GLU A 172 -15.73 5.58 -5.76
N HIS A 173 -15.17 4.75 -4.85
CA HIS A 173 -14.05 3.87 -5.17
C HIS A 173 -14.42 2.76 -6.16
N LEU A 174 -15.59 2.14 -6.05
CA LEU A 174 -16.04 1.16 -7.04
C LEU A 174 -16.19 1.78 -8.43
N ASN A 175 -16.74 3.00 -8.51
CA ASN A 175 -16.80 3.76 -9.77
C ASN A 175 -15.40 4.07 -10.32
N LEU A 176 -14.44 4.41 -9.45
CA LEU A 176 -13.04 4.62 -9.84
C LEU A 176 -12.44 3.35 -10.45
N LEU A 177 -12.65 2.18 -9.86
CA LEU A 177 -12.16 0.90 -10.39
C LEU A 177 -12.80 0.55 -11.74
N ILE A 178 -14.11 0.77 -11.91
CA ILE A 178 -14.79 0.60 -13.21
C ILE A 178 -14.16 1.52 -14.27
N ASN A 179 -13.94 2.78 -13.91
CA ASN A 179 -13.31 3.76 -14.81
C ASN A 179 -11.88 3.38 -15.18
N LEU A 180 -11.12 2.80 -14.24
CA LEU A 180 -9.78 2.28 -14.51
C LEU A 180 -9.85 1.15 -15.56
N ILE A 181 -10.74 0.17 -15.39
CA ILE A 181 -10.92 -0.91 -16.38
C ILE A 181 -11.26 -0.34 -17.77
N ASN A 182 -12.18 0.64 -17.82
CA ASN A 182 -12.61 1.26 -19.07
C ASN A 182 -11.52 2.06 -19.78
N LYS A 183 -10.72 2.84 -19.04
CA LYS A 183 -9.68 3.72 -19.60
C LYS A 183 -8.48 2.95 -20.13
N THR A 184 -8.16 1.83 -19.50
CA THR A 184 -7.03 0.99 -19.89
C THR A 184 -7.53 -0.24 -20.67
N LYS A 185 -7.83 -0.02 -21.95
CA LYS A 185 -8.14 -1.10 -22.91
C LYS A 185 -7.05 -2.18 -22.94
N ASP A 186 -5.81 -1.78 -22.67
CA ASP A 186 -4.63 -2.63 -22.50
C ASP A 186 -4.16 -2.69 -21.03
N ILE A 187 -5.06 -2.77 -20.04
CA ILE A 187 -4.67 -3.16 -18.68
C ILE A 187 -3.86 -4.46 -18.79
N SER A 188 -2.70 -4.47 -18.14
CA SER A 188 -1.86 -5.67 -18.08
C SER A 188 -2.66 -6.86 -17.55
N ALA A 189 -2.35 -8.06 -18.03
CA ALA A 189 -3.00 -9.29 -17.57
C ALA A 189 -2.93 -9.49 -16.05
N ASP A 190 -1.95 -8.85 -15.40
CA ASP A 190 -1.72 -8.92 -13.95
C ASP A 190 -2.51 -7.89 -13.15
N LEU A 191 -2.90 -6.75 -13.74
CA LEU A 191 -3.61 -5.67 -13.04
C LEU A 191 -5.13 -5.93 -12.98
N LYS A 192 -5.73 -6.47 -14.05
CA LYS A 192 -7.17 -6.84 -14.10
C LYS A 192 -7.59 -7.72 -12.90
N PRO A 193 -6.89 -8.82 -12.59
CA PRO A 193 -7.21 -9.65 -11.43
C PRO A 193 -7.18 -8.88 -10.11
N GLN A 194 -6.20 -7.99 -9.92
CA GLN A 194 -6.09 -7.19 -8.69
C GLN A 194 -7.22 -6.17 -8.57
N VAL A 195 -7.62 -5.56 -9.68
CA VAL A 195 -8.78 -4.66 -9.74
C VAL A 195 -10.05 -5.40 -9.32
N PHE A 196 -10.35 -6.55 -9.92
CA PHE A 196 -11.53 -7.35 -9.57
C PHE A 196 -11.48 -7.88 -8.14
N HIS A 197 -10.30 -8.28 -7.65
CA HIS A 197 -10.14 -8.63 -6.25
C HIS A 197 -10.44 -7.45 -5.31
N THR A 198 -10.12 -6.22 -5.70
CA THR A 198 -10.45 -5.02 -4.91
C THR A 198 -11.97 -4.81 -4.77
N PHE A 199 -12.76 -5.12 -5.80
CA PHE A 199 -14.24 -5.11 -5.69
C PHE A 199 -14.71 -6.05 -4.58
N GLN A 200 -14.14 -7.27 -4.51
CA GLN A 200 -14.49 -8.26 -3.49
C GLN A 200 -14.12 -7.78 -2.08
N LEU A 201 -12.97 -7.12 -1.92
CA LEU A 201 -12.55 -6.61 -0.61
C LEU A 201 -13.45 -5.47 -0.10
N ILE A 202 -13.90 -4.58 -0.99
CA ILE A 202 -14.84 -3.51 -0.63
C ILE A 202 -16.23 -4.09 -0.31
N GLU A 203 -16.65 -5.14 -1.03
CA GLU A 203 -17.94 -5.81 -0.83
C GLU A 203 -18.13 -6.39 0.56
N VAL A 204 -17.07 -6.88 1.22
CA VAL A 204 -17.14 -7.49 2.57
C VAL A 204 -17.99 -6.66 3.54
N LYS A 205 -18.04 -5.34 3.36
CA LYS A 205 -18.88 -4.39 4.10
C LYS A 205 -20.08 -3.81 3.33
N TYR A 206 -20.04 -3.76 2.00
CA TYR A 206 -20.95 -2.94 1.18
C TYR A 206 -21.60 -3.73 0.03
N LYS A 207 -22.28 -4.82 0.38
CA LYS A 207 -22.93 -5.76 -0.56
C LYS A 207 -23.89 -5.09 -1.55
N GLU A 208 -24.77 -4.24 -1.04
CA GLU A 208 -25.80 -3.57 -1.85
C GLU A 208 -25.18 -2.63 -2.88
N ILE A 209 -24.11 -1.91 -2.50
CA ILE A 209 -23.38 -1.05 -3.44
C ILE A 209 -22.74 -1.89 -4.54
N LEU A 210 -22.05 -2.99 -4.21
CA LEU A 210 -21.46 -3.83 -5.24
C LEU A 210 -22.54 -4.38 -6.18
N ALA A 211 -23.68 -4.81 -5.64
CA ALA A 211 -24.80 -5.30 -6.44
C ALA A 211 -25.34 -4.24 -7.41
N SER A 212 -25.29 -2.95 -7.04
CA SER A 212 -25.67 -1.85 -7.94
C SER A 212 -24.76 -1.71 -9.15
N LYS A 213 -23.50 -2.17 -9.06
CA LYS A 213 -22.50 -2.13 -10.15
C LYS A 213 -22.58 -3.30 -11.12
N ARG A 214 -23.48 -4.25 -10.89
CA ARG A 214 -23.59 -5.47 -11.70
C ARG A 214 -23.63 -5.17 -13.20
N ASN A 215 -24.48 -4.25 -13.63
CA ASN A 215 -24.67 -3.94 -15.05
C ASN A 215 -23.41 -3.36 -15.71
N ASP A 216 -22.63 -2.59 -14.95
CA ASP A 216 -21.35 -2.06 -15.42
C ASP A 216 -20.30 -3.18 -15.57
N LEU A 217 -20.36 -4.20 -14.71
CA LEU A 217 -19.45 -5.35 -14.73
C LEU A 217 -19.76 -6.37 -15.82
N ILE A 218 -21.01 -6.49 -16.28
CA ILE A 218 -21.42 -7.41 -17.37
C ILE A 218 -20.58 -7.19 -18.63
N ALA A 219 -20.19 -5.95 -18.92
CA ALA A 219 -19.33 -5.64 -20.07
C ALA A 219 -17.98 -6.38 -20.04
N PHE A 220 -17.58 -6.92 -18.89
CA PHE A 220 -16.34 -7.64 -18.67
C PHE A 220 -16.54 -9.12 -18.28
N GLU A 221 -17.74 -9.68 -18.45
CA GLU A 221 -18.09 -11.05 -18.03
C GLU A 221 -17.20 -12.15 -18.65
N SER A 222 -16.58 -11.87 -19.79
CA SER A 222 -15.60 -12.79 -20.41
C SER A 222 -14.32 -12.98 -19.58
N ASP A 223 -14.02 -12.07 -18.65
CA ASP A 223 -12.89 -12.17 -17.73
C ASP A 223 -13.25 -13.10 -16.55
N PRO A 224 -12.47 -14.16 -16.27
CA PRO A 224 -12.79 -15.10 -15.20
C PRO A 224 -12.90 -14.46 -13.81
N PHE A 225 -12.12 -13.42 -13.53
CA PHE A 225 -12.16 -12.73 -12.24
C PHE A 225 -13.39 -11.82 -12.15
N CYS A 226 -13.77 -11.15 -13.25
CA CYS A 226 -15.04 -10.42 -13.30
C CYS A 226 -16.24 -11.36 -13.14
N GLN A 227 -16.22 -12.50 -13.84
CA GLN A 227 -17.29 -13.49 -13.75
C GLN A 227 -17.45 -14.02 -12.32
N ALA A 228 -16.34 -14.20 -11.59
CA ALA A 228 -16.39 -14.56 -10.18
C ALA A 228 -17.10 -13.49 -9.33
N VAL A 229 -16.85 -12.20 -9.60
CA VAL A 229 -17.54 -11.08 -8.94
C VAL A 229 -19.03 -11.06 -9.29
N ILE A 230 -19.39 -11.24 -10.57
CA ILE A 230 -20.79 -11.28 -11.02
C ILE A 230 -21.54 -12.45 -10.40
N ASN A 231 -20.96 -13.66 -10.44
CA ASN A 231 -21.55 -14.85 -9.82
C ASN A 231 -21.74 -14.66 -8.31
N TYR A 232 -20.83 -13.94 -7.66
CA TYR A 232 -20.93 -13.62 -6.25
C TYR A 232 -22.10 -12.66 -5.96
N ILE A 233 -22.26 -11.60 -6.77
CA ILE A 233 -23.42 -10.68 -6.70
C ILE A 233 -24.73 -11.46 -6.88
N ASP A 234 -24.78 -12.36 -7.87
CA ASP A 234 -26.00 -13.11 -8.20
C ASP A 234 -26.32 -14.19 -7.16
N GLY A 235 -25.31 -14.83 -6.58
CA GLY A 235 -25.47 -15.78 -5.47
C GLY A 235 -26.05 -15.14 -4.21
N ASN A 236 -25.64 -13.90 -3.89
CA ASN A 236 -26.21 -13.15 -2.77
C ASN A 236 -27.71 -12.86 -2.97
N LYS A 237 -28.12 -12.46 -4.18
CA LYS A 237 -29.55 -12.22 -4.49
C LYS A 237 -30.41 -13.48 -4.31
N LEU A 238 -29.93 -14.62 -4.80
CA LEU A 238 -30.62 -15.90 -4.64
C LEU A 238 -30.79 -16.29 -3.16
N SER A 239 -29.78 -16.01 -2.32
CA SER A 239 -29.87 -16.26 -0.88
C SER A 239 -30.92 -15.38 -0.20
N GLU A 240 -31.00 -14.09 -0.55
CA GLU A 240 -31.98 -13.16 0.02
C GLU A 240 -33.41 -13.50 -0.40
N GLU A 241 -33.63 -13.84 -1.67
CA GLU A 241 -34.93 -14.30 -2.18
C GLU A 241 -35.38 -15.60 -1.51
N ASN A 242 -34.47 -16.54 -1.30
CA ASN A 242 -34.74 -17.79 -0.59
C ASN A 242 -35.09 -17.54 0.89
N GLN A 243 -34.38 -16.64 1.57
CA GLN A 243 -34.70 -16.25 2.95
C GLN A 243 -36.08 -15.60 3.04
N ALA A 244 -36.43 -14.72 2.09
CA ALA A 244 -37.73 -14.06 2.03
C ALA A 244 -38.87 -15.03 1.67
N ALA A 245 -38.62 -16.06 0.87
CA ALA A 245 -39.58 -17.12 0.57
C ALA A 245 -39.84 -18.03 1.79
N VAL A 246 -38.78 -18.40 2.52
CA VAL A 246 -38.90 -19.18 3.77
C VAL A 246 -39.68 -18.39 4.83
N ASN A 247 -39.40 -17.10 5.01
CA ASN A 247 -40.13 -16.26 5.97
C ASN A 247 -41.62 -16.14 5.62
N ARG A 248 -41.96 -15.94 4.34
CA ARG A 248 -43.37 -15.95 3.88
C ARG A 248 -44.06 -17.28 4.16
N THR A 249 -43.37 -18.39 3.91
CA THR A 249 -43.90 -19.74 4.18
C THR A 249 -44.12 -19.95 5.68
N LEU A 250 -43.23 -19.44 6.54
CA LEU A 250 -43.38 -19.54 7.99
C LEU A 250 -44.55 -18.68 8.52
N ASP A 251 -44.75 -17.49 7.95
CA ASP A 251 -45.88 -16.61 8.30
C ASP A 251 -47.22 -17.21 7.85
N GLU A 252 -47.26 -17.88 6.70
CA GLU A 252 -48.45 -18.60 6.20
C GLU A 252 -48.80 -19.83 7.05
N VAL A 253 -47.80 -20.51 7.63
CA VAL A 253 -48.00 -21.67 8.52
C VAL A 253 -48.39 -21.26 9.95
N ALA A 254 -48.09 -20.02 10.35
CA ALA A 254 -48.42 -19.49 11.68
C ALA A 254 -49.83 -18.87 11.78
N GLN A 255 -50.52 -18.68 10.65
CA GLN A 255 -51.92 -18.22 10.56
C GLN A 255 -52.91 -19.38 10.59
#